data_AF-A0AAV9CG97-F1
#
_entry.id   AF-A0AAV9CG97-F1
#
_cell.length_a   1.000
_cell.length_b   1.000
_cell.length_c   1.000
_cell.angle_alpha   90.00
_cell.angle_beta   90.00
_cell.angle_gamma   90.00
#
_symmetry.space_group_name_H-M   'P 1'
#
loop_
_entity.id
_entity.type
_entity.pdbx_description
1 polymer ?
#
loop_
_entity_poly.entity_id
_entity_poly.type
_entity_poly.pdbx_seq_one_letter_code
_entity_poly.pdbx_strand_id
1 'polypeptide(L)'
;MALISVISDNESYPHSDETYAEELQFQEVMMHVSSTTTTTPTLNCMICMVDKSLEEMFDNEICDHLFCFDCIIQHIDSKVQENISSIRCPNPECHAVLMSEACKEFLPSEVFERWNKALCETAIIGERRMYCPYRDCNAFMVYDSGRRS
;
A
#
# COMPACT_ATOMS: atom_id res chain seq x y z
N MET A 1 66.06 -33.16 -11.53
CA MET A 1 65.48 -33.54 -12.84
C MET A 1 64.11 -34.17 -12.58
N ALA A 2 63.20 -34.15 -13.55
CA ALA A 2 61.81 -34.62 -13.40
C ALA A 2 61.59 -35.96 -14.15
N LEU A 3 60.31 -36.36 -14.31
CA LEU A 3 59.81 -37.65 -14.84
C LEU A 3 60.00 -38.81 -13.81
N ILE A 4 59.11 -39.80 -13.65
CA ILE A 4 57.93 -40.35 -14.38
C ILE A 4 56.89 -40.77 -13.31
N SER A 5 55.55 -40.69 -13.41
CA SER A 5 54.58 -39.91 -14.24
C SER A 5 53.19 -39.97 -13.55
N VAL A 6 52.13 -39.48 -14.22
CA VAL A 6 50.70 -39.83 -13.93
C VAL A 6 50.34 -41.15 -14.65
N ILE A 7 49.41 -42.01 -14.19
CA ILE A 7 47.93 -41.93 -14.26
C ILE A 7 47.29 -43.02 -13.36
N SER A 8 46.08 -42.76 -12.84
CA SER A 8 45.03 -43.65 -12.26
C SER A 8 45.36 -44.96 -11.51
N ASP A 9 44.86 -45.05 -10.28
CA ASP A 9 43.72 -45.91 -9.86
C ASP A 9 43.04 -45.18 -8.68
N ASN A 10 41.84 -44.61 -8.84
CA ASN A 10 40.50 -45.21 -8.67
C ASN A 10 40.13 -45.67 -7.24
N GLU A 11 39.36 -44.81 -6.55
CA GLU A 11 38.42 -45.09 -5.44
C GLU A 11 38.83 -46.04 -4.29
N SER A 12 39.02 -45.47 -3.09
CA SER A 12 38.40 -45.97 -1.85
C SER A 12 38.74 -45.10 -0.63
N TYR A 13 38.11 -43.92 -0.52
CA TYR A 13 37.84 -43.35 0.80
C TYR A 13 36.36 -43.57 1.08
N PRO A 14 35.98 -44.37 2.10
CA PRO A 14 34.58 -44.45 2.51
C PRO A 14 34.20 -43.10 3.09
N HIS A 15 33.42 -42.33 2.31
CA HIS A 15 32.65 -41.21 2.86
C HIS A 15 31.75 -41.81 3.93
N SER A 16 32.00 -41.45 5.19
CA SER A 16 31.39 -42.14 6.33
C SER A 16 29.87 -42.01 6.28
N ASP A 17 29.15 -43.01 6.80
CA ASP A 17 27.69 -43.01 6.81
C ASP A 17 27.14 -41.75 7.51
N GLU A 18 27.90 -41.18 8.45
CA GLU A 18 27.60 -39.91 9.10
C GLU A 18 27.62 -38.71 8.14
N THR A 19 28.67 -38.55 7.32
CA THR A 19 28.78 -37.41 6.39
C THR A 19 27.86 -37.58 5.18
N TYR A 20 27.51 -38.82 4.79
CA TYR A 20 26.46 -39.05 3.79
C TYR A 20 25.07 -38.71 4.35
N ALA A 21 24.79 -39.02 5.62
CA ALA A 21 23.54 -38.62 6.28
C ALA A 21 23.44 -37.10 6.50
N GLU A 22 24.54 -36.40 6.74
CA GLU A 22 24.57 -34.92 6.81
C GLU A 22 24.34 -34.27 5.44
N GLU A 23 24.99 -34.77 4.37
CA GLU A 23 24.77 -34.31 3.00
C GLU A 23 23.32 -34.55 2.56
N LEU A 24 22.74 -35.72 2.88
CA LEU A 24 21.33 -36.01 2.62
C LEU A 24 20.39 -35.06 3.38
N GLN A 25 20.67 -34.74 4.65
CA GLN A 25 19.87 -33.76 5.41
C GLN A 25 19.93 -32.36 4.78
N PHE A 26 21.10 -31.92 4.30
CA PHE A 26 21.21 -30.67 3.53
C PHE A 26 20.44 -30.74 2.21
N GLN A 27 20.50 -31.89 1.52
CA GLN A 27 19.83 -32.11 0.23
C GLN A 27 18.30 -32.18 0.37
N GLU A 28 17.79 -32.78 1.45
CA GLU A 28 16.38 -32.69 1.85
C GLU A 28 15.99 -31.24 2.15
N VAL A 29 16.77 -30.49 2.94
CA VAL A 29 16.47 -29.09 3.26
C VAL A 29 16.37 -28.22 2.01
N MET A 30 17.27 -28.34 1.02
CA MET A 30 17.17 -27.56 -0.23
C MET A 30 16.00 -27.99 -1.13
N MET A 31 15.62 -29.27 -1.13
CA MET A 31 14.45 -29.78 -1.86
C MET A 31 13.14 -29.35 -1.18
N HIS A 32 13.13 -29.27 0.15
CA HIS A 32 12.07 -28.67 0.95
C HIS A 32 12.02 -27.16 0.75
N VAL A 33 13.13 -26.42 0.68
CA VAL A 33 13.13 -24.97 0.38
C VAL A 33 12.57 -24.68 -1.01
N SER A 34 12.74 -25.58 -1.97
CA SER A 34 12.12 -25.51 -3.30
C SER A 34 10.60 -25.77 -3.28
N SER A 35 10.07 -26.28 -2.15
CA SER A 35 8.66 -26.67 -1.95
C SER A 35 7.96 -25.88 -0.83
N THR A 36 8.71 -25.21 0.04
CA THR A 36 8.21 -24.12 0.87
C THR A 36 7.88 -22.98 -0.06
N THR A 37 6.59 -22.85 -0.39
CA THR A 37 6.04 -21.52 -0.54
C THR A 37 6.55 -20.70 0.65
N THR A 38 7.30 -19.63 0.37
CA THR A 38 7.50 -18.59 1.38
C THR A 38 6.13 -17.96 1.56
N THR A 39 5.32 -18.55 2.45
CA THR A 39 3.89 -18.22 2.59
C THR A 39 3.81 -16.86 3.25
N THR A 40 3.94 -15.82 2.42
CA THR A 40 3.79 -14.43 2.80
C THR A 40 2.41 -14.28 3.44
N PRO A 41 2.32 -13.71 4.65
CA PRO A 41 1.05 -13.63 5.35
C PRO A 41 0.10 -12.76 4.52
N THR A 42 -0.97 -13.36 4.03
CA THR A 42 -2.05 -12.65 3.37
C THR A 42 -3.07 -12.14 4.38
N LEU A 43 -3.72 -11.03 4.04
CA LEU A 43 -4.85 -10.47 4.76
C LEU A 43 -6.08 -10.52 3.83
N ASN A 44 -7.27 -10.66 4.38
CA ASN A 44 -8.51 -10.68 3.59
C ASN A 44 -9.10 -9.27 3.48
N CYS A 45 -9.42 -8.80 2.28
CA CYS A 45 -9.98 -7.46 2.07
C CYS A 45 -11.49 -7.45 2.37
N MET A 46 -11.91 -6.60 3.32
CA MET A 46 -13.30 -6.54 3.81
C MET A 46 -14.37 -6.11 2.77
N ILE A 47 -13.99 -5.74 1.54
CA ILE A 47 -14.92 -5.36 0.46
C ILE A 47 -15.02 -6.45 -0.61
N CYS A 48 -13.89 -6.87 -1.19
CA CYS A 48 -13.88 -7.87 -2.26
C CYS A 48 -13.78 -9.31 -1.74
N MET A 49 -13.51 -9.52 -0.45
CA MET A 49 -13.31 -10.81 0.22
C MET A 49 -12.15 -11.65 -0.36
N VAL A 50 -11.23 -11.01 -1.09
CA VAL A 50 -10.04 -11.63 -1.67
C VAL A 50 -8.86 -11.53 -0.71
N ASP A 51 -8.09 -12.60 -0.60
CA ASP A 51 -6.82 -12.61 0.12
C ASP A 51 -5.73 -11.89 -0.68
N LYS A 52 -5.04 -10.97 -0.02
CA LYS A 52 -4.11 -10.00 -0.60
C LYS A 52 -2.82 -9.99 0.21
N SER A 53 -1.69 -9.73 -0.43
CA SER A 53 -0.41 -9.55 0.26
C SER A 53 -0.40 -8.25 1.09
N LEU A 54 0.50 -8.14 2.07
CA LEU A 54 0.69 -6.90 2.84
C LEU A 54 1.01 -5.70 1.92
N GLU A 55 1.71 -5.94 0.82
CA GLU A 55 2.09 -4.94 -0.20
C GLU A 55 0.93 -4.49 -1.10
N GLU A 56 -0.25 -5.11 -0.99
CA GLU A 56 -1.48 -4.72 -1.69
C GLU A 56 -2.54 -4.09 -0.75
N MET A 57 -2.28 -4.07 0.56
CA MET A 57 -3.21 -3.56 1.56
C MET A 57 -2.93 -2.09 1.90
N PHE A 58 -4.01 -1.31 1.99
CA PHE A 58 -4.00 0.02 2.54
C PHE A 58 -4.09 -0.05 4.06
N ASP A 59 -3.05 0.44 4.74
CA ASP A 59 -3.09 0.73 6.17
C ASP A 59 -3.59 2.18 6.39
N ASN A 60 -4.42 2.37 7.39
CA ASN A 60 -4.98 3.66 7.78
C ASN A 60 -4.75 3.85 9.27
N GLU A 61 -3.78 4.70 9.62
CA GLU A 61 -3.31 4.98 11.00
C GLU A 61 -4.42 5.35 12.02
N ILE A 62 -5.65 5.60 11.55
CA ILE A 62 -6.81 6.04 12.30
C ILE A 62 -7.78 4.86 12.62
N CYS A 63 -7.71 3.71 11.92
CA CYS A 63 -8.51 2.51 12.26
C CYS A 63 -8.04 1.20 11.59
N ASP A 64 -8.16 0.09 12.32
CA ASP A 64 -7.71 -1.27 11.98
C ASP A 64 -8.53 -2.01 10.88
N HIS A 65 -9.17 -1.28 9.95
CA HIS A 65 -10.03 -1.86 8.91
C HIS A 65 -9.26 -2.12 7.61
N LEU A 66 -9.21 -3.39 7.20
CA LEU A 66 -8.32 -3.85 6.13
C LEU A 66 -8.98 -3.87 4.74
N PHE A 67 -8.40 -3.12 3.81
CA PHE A 67 -8.85 -3.01 2.43
C PHE A 67 -7.67 -3.01 1.46
N CYS A 68 -7.81 -3.65 0.29
CA CYS A 68 -6.77 -3.54 -0.74
C CYS A 68 -6.82 -2.19 -1.47
N PHE A 69 -5.69 -1.75 -2.02
CA PHE A 69 -5.60 -0.48 -2.73
C PHE A 69 -6.67 -0.34 -3.83
N ASP A 70 -6.93 -1.40 -4.60
CA ASP A 70 -7.97 -1.41 -5.64
C ASP A 70 -9.35 -0.95 -5.11
N CYS A 71 -9.74 -1.46 -3.94
CA CYS A 71 -11.03 -1.15 -3.32
C CYS A 71 -11.05 0.28 -2.73
N ILE A 72 -9.93 0.76 -2.20
CA ILE A 72 -9.81 2.14 -1.67
C ILE A 72 -9.82 3.15 -2.82
N ILE A 73 -9.11 2.89 -3.93
CA ILE A 73 -9.15 3.72 -5.14
C ILE A 73 -10.59 3.82 -5.66
N GLN A 74 -11.29 2.69 -5.81
CA GLN A 74 -12.67 2.68 -6.30
C GLN A 74 -13.65 3.37 -5.36
N HIS A 75 -13.51 3.19 -4.05
CA HIS A 75 -14.32 3.90 -3.04
C HIS A 75 -14.09 5.41 -3.08
N ILE A 76 -12.83 5.84 -3.17
CA ILE A 76 -12.47 7.26 -3.26
C ILE A 76 -13.05 7.87 -4.53
N ASP A 77 -12.80 7.31 -5.72
CA ASP A 77 -13.32 7.89 -6.96
C ASP A 77 -14.86 7.92 -6.98
N SER A 78 -15.53 6.86 -6.49
CA SER A 78 -16.99 6.85 -6.34
C SER A 78 -17.50 8.00 -5.47
N LYS A 79 -16.85 8.26 -4.33
CA LYS A 79 -17.23 9.36 -3.42
C LYS A 79 -16.90 10.74 -3.97
N VAL A 80 -15.81 10.88 -4.72
CA VAL A 80 -15.49 12.11 -5.45
C VAL A 80 -16.52 12.37 -6.57
N GLN A 81 -16.96 11.34 -7.30
CA GLN A 81 -18.05 11.44 -8.29
C GLN A 81 -19.41 11.82 -7.64
N GLU A 82 -19.68 11.36 -6.41
CA GLU A 82 -20.79 11.83 -5.58
C GLU A 82 -20.64 13.28 -5.07
N ASN A 83 -19.52 13.97 -5.38
CA ASN A 83 -19.14 15.30 -4.89
C ASN A 83 -18.88 15.35 -3.36
N ILE A 84 -18.48 14.22 -2.76
CA ILE A 84 -18.14 14.11 -1.35
C ILE A 84 -16.61 14.24 -1.19
N SER A 85 -16.14 15.39 -0.69
CA SER A 85 -14.72 15.62 -0.43
C SER A 85 -14.23 15.01 0.91
N SER A 86 -15.08 14.99 1.94
CA SER A 86 -14.77 14.37 3.23
C SER A 86 -15.07 12.87 3.21
N ILE A 87 -14.14 12.09 2.66
CA ILE A 87 -14.27 10.65 2.46
C ILE A 87 -13.91 9.91 3.75
N ARG A 88 -14.77 9.00 4.19
CA ARG A 88 -14.53 8.15 5.37
C ARG A 88 -13.99 6.78 4.98
N CYS A 89 -13.47 6.06 5.97
CA CYS A 89 -13.24 4.62 5.92
C CYS A 89 -14.45 3.89 5.28
N PRO A 90 -14.25 2.90 4.40
CA PRO A 90 -15.35 2.18 3.76
C PRO A 90 -16.27 1.38 4.69
N ASN A 91 -15.83 1.03 5.92
CA ASN A 91 -16.71 0.35 6.89
C ASN A 91 -17.81 1.33 7.36
N PRO A 92 -19.12 1.06 7.16
CA PRO A 92 -20.20 2.01 7.45
C PRO A 92 -20.24 2.54 8.89
N GLU A 93 -19.87 1.72 9.88
CA GLU A 93 -19.84 2.12 11.30
C GLU A 93 -18.60 2.98 11.64
N CYS A 94 -17.59 2.99 10.77
CA CYS A 94 -16.33 3.69 11.02
C CYS A 94 -16.43 5.19 10.68
N HIS A 95 -15.94 6.01 11.60
CA HIS A 95 -15.98 7.46 11.50
C HIS A 95 -14.62 8.09 11.15
N ALA A 96 -13.58 7.27 10.94
CA ALA A 96 -12.27 7.71 10.48
C ALA A 96 -12.37 8.36 9.08
N VAL A 97 -11.69 9.48 8.88
CA VAL A 97 -11.59 10.20 7.60
C VAL A 97 -10.31 9.78 6.90
N LEU A 98 -10.38 9.47 5.61
CA LEU A 98 -9.20 9.13 4.81
C LEU A 98 -8.42 10.42 4.50
N MET A 99 -7.12 10.43 4.79
CA MET A 99 -6.24 11.54 4.43
C MET A 99 -5.79 11.40 2.98
N SER A 100 -5.96 12.48 2.19
CA SER A 100 -5.51 12.58 0.80
C SER A 100 -4.04 12.24 0.64
N GLU A 101 -3.22 12.72 1.58
CA GLU A 101 -1.77 12.58 1.65
C GLU A 101 -1.35 11.10 1.74
N ALA A 102 -1.99 10.33 2.61
CA ALA A 102 -1.75 8.90 2.78
C ALA A 102 -2.20 8.07 1.55
N CYS A 103 -3.16 8.58 0.78
CA CYS A 103 -3.65 7.92 -0.42
C CYS A 103 -2.85 8.28 -1.69
N LYS A 104 -1.97 9.28 -1.62
CA LYS A 104 -1.32 9.90 -2.79
C LYS A 104 -0.44 8.94 -3.61
N GLU A 105 0.21 7.99 -2.96
CA GLU A 105 1.24 7.15 -3.63
C GLU A 105 0.62 6.05 -4.51
N PHE A 106 -0.60 5.61 -4.21
CA PHE A 106 -1.31 4.57 -4.98
C PHE A 106 -2.53 5.08 -5.76
N LEU A 107 -3.04 6.28 -5.48
CA LEU A 107 -4.15 6.86 -6.24
C LEU A 107 -3.72 7.24 -7.67
N PRO A 108 -4.53 6.92 -8.71
CA PRO A 108 -4.37 7.51 -10.03
C PRO A 108 -4.45 9.04 -9.97
N SER A 109 -3.53 9.73 -10.65
CA SER A 109 -3.36 11.18 -10.54
C SER A 109 -4.65 11.97 -10.83
N GLU A 110 -5.46 11.54 -11.80
CA GLU A 110 -6.75 12.14 -12.12
C GLU A 110 -7.73 12.12 -10.94
N VAL A 111 -7.79 11.01 -10.20
CA VAL A 111 -8.65 10.84 -9.02
C VAL A 111 -8.13 11.71 -7.87
N PHE A 112 -6.81 11.71 -7.65
CA PHE A 112 -6.17 12.52 -6.61
C PHE A 112 -6.33 14.03 -6.86
N GLU A 113 -6.14 14.50 -8.09
CA GLU A 113 -6.37 15.91 -8.47
C GLU A 113 -7.84 16.31 -8.31
N ARG A 114 -8.78 15.45 -8.75
CA ARG A 114 -10.22 15.67 -8.59
C ARG A 114 -10.62 15.75 -7.11
N TRP A 115 -10.08 14.87 -6.27
CA TRP A 115 -10.34 14.86 -4.82
C TRP A 115 -9.79 16.10 -4.13
N ASN A 116 -8.52 16.45 -4.37
CA ASN A 116 -7.90 17.65 -3.80
C ASN A 116 -8.61 18.93 -4.23
N LYS A 117 -9.03 19.02 -5.49
CA LYS A 117 -9.85 20.14 -5.96
C LYS A 117 -11.16 20.26 -5.16
N ALA A 118 -11.87 19.14 -4.96
CA ALA A 118 -13.10 19.13 -4.17
C ALA A 118 -12.86 19.51 -2.71
N LEU A 119 -11.76 19.05 -2.09
CA LEU A 119 -11.34 19.46 -0.73
C LEU A 119 -11.14 20.98 -0.65
N CYS A 120 -10.33 21.56 -1.54
CA CYS A 120 -10.11 23.01 -1.64
C CYS A 120 -11.41 23.80 -1.86
N GLU A 121 -12.28 23.35 -2.77
CA GLU A 121 -13.57 24.01 -3.02
C GLU A 121 -14.48 23.98 -1.79
N THR A 122 -14.50 22.87 -1.02
CA THR A 122 -15.25 22.80 0.24
C THR A 122 -14.68 23.67 1.36
N ALA A 123 -13.35 23.85 1.45
CA ALA A 123 -12.75 24.80 2.38
C ALA A 123 -13.19 26.26 2.07
N ILE A 124 -13.15 26.66 0.79
CA ILE A 124 -13.56 28.00 0.29
C ILE A 124 -15.10 28.22 0.38
N ILE A 125 -15.87 27.18 0.74
CA ILE A 125 -17.32 27.28 1.04
C ILE A 125 -17.56 27.35 2.55
N GLY A 126 -16.78 26.61 3.36
CA GLY A 126 -16.83 26.69 4.83
C GLY A 126 -16.34 28.03 5.37
N GLU A 127 -15.31 28.60 4.75
CA GLU A 127 -14.90 29.99 4.97
C GLU A 127 -15.98 30.94 4.44
N ARG A 128 -16.48 31.83 5.31
CA ARG A 128 -17.65 32.66 5.03
C ARG A 128 -17.41 33.58 3.84
N ARG A 129 -18.01 33.24 2.70
CA ARG A 129 -18.00 34.03 1.46
C ARG A 129 -18.53 35.45 1.70
N MET A 130 -17.62 36.42 1.73
CA MET A 130 -17.97 37.84 1.85
C MET A 130 -17.97 38.49 0.46
N TYR A 131 -19.16 38.74 -0.07
CA TYR A 131 -19.33 39.53 -1.28
C TYR A 131 -19.03 41.00 -1.01
N CYS A 132 -18.45 41.68 -2.00
CA CYS A 132 -18.27 43.13 -1.94
C CYS A 132 -19.64 43.82 -1.79
N PRO A 133 -19.83 44.74 -0.82
CA PRO A 133 -21.13 45.40 -0.60
C PRO A 133 -21.49 46.45 -1.66
N TYR A 134 -20.60 46.73 -2.61
CA TYR A 134 -20.84 47.64 -3.73
C TYR A 134 -21.55 46.91 -4.87
N ARG A 135 -22.72 47.44 -5.27
CA ARG A 135 -23.71 46.81 -6.17
C ARG A 135 -23.14 46.29 -7.50
N ASP A 136 -22.10 46.93 -8.03
CA ASP A 136 -21.53 46.63 -9.35
C ASP A 136 -20.18 45.88 -9.26
N CYS A 137 -19.78 45.45 -8.06
CA CYS A 137 -18.48 44.84 -7.80
C CYS A 137 -18.60 43.33 -7.52
N ASN A 138 -18.60 42.52 -8.58
CA ASN A 138 -18.59 41.05 -8.49
C ASN A 138 -17.25 40.46 -7.99
N ALA A 139 -16.38 41.26 -7.36
CA ALA A 139 -15.14 40.79 -6.77
C ALA A 139 -15.42 39.91 -5.55
N PHE A 140 -14.93 38.67 -5.59
CA PHE A 140 -14.97 37.74 -4.47
C PHE A 140 -13.74 37.96 -3.57
N MET A 141 -13.97 38.06 -2.26
CA MET A 141 -12.91 38.14 -1.25
C MET A 141 -12.98 36.92 -0.34
N VAL A 142 -11.90 36.13 -0.32
CA VAL A 142 -11.61 35.18 0.75
C VAL A 142 -11.09 35.97 1.95
N TYR A 143 -11.64 35.73 3.13
CA TYR A 143 -11.14 36.35 4.36
C TYR A 143 -10.03 35.48 4.94
N ASP A 144 -8.79 35.73 4.53
CA ASP A 144 -7.61 35.15 5.19
C ASP A 144 -7.56 35.62 6.65
N SER A 145 -8.04 34.77 7.55
CA SER A 145 -7.92 34.96 9.00
C SER A 145 -6.53 34.54 9.52
N GLY A 146 -5.48 34.84 8.74
CA GLY A 146 -4.09 34.59 9.08
C GLY A 146 -3.72 35.24 10.40
N ARG A 147 -3.50 34.40 11.42
CA ARG A 147 -3.02 34.84 12.74
C ARG A 147 -1.65 35.46 12.58
N ARG A 148 -1.57 36.79 12.67
CA ARG A 148 -0.32 37.51 12.93
C ARG A 148 -0.09 37.56 14.43
N SER A 149 1.16 37.30 14.82
CA SER A 149 1.70 37.17 16.19
C SER A 149 0.98 36.16 17.08
#